data_AF-A0A2G6QQC8-F1
#
_entry.id   AF-A0A2G6QQC8-F1
#
_cell.length_a   1.000
_cell.length_b   1.000
_cell.length_c   1.000
_cell.angle_alpha   90.00
_cell.angle_beta   90.00
_cell.angle_gamma   90.00
#
_symmetry.space_group_name_H-M   'P 1'
#
loop_
_entity.id
_entity.type
_entity.pdbx_description
1 polymer ?
#
loop_
_entity_poly.entity_id
_entity_poly.type
_entity_poly.pdbx_seq_one_letter_code
_entity_poly.pdbx_strand_id
1 'polypeptide(L)'
;MFMDNSKITDEVFESLLYISRLSVDGDEKEKLSGQIASLVEHLQELDAFVDKDLDCYVATNGENDLRSNEVGAAIEAGSLKKMSDEYMDGYFRVPKVLDN
;
A
#
# COMPACT_ATOMS: atom_id res chain seq x y z
N MET A 1 -30.39 -5.91 7.63
CA MET A 1 -30.34 -5.35 6.26
C MET A 1 -28.86 -5.18 5.95
N PHE A 2 -28.24 -6.21 5.35
CA PHE A 2 -26.85 -6.12 4.92
C PHE A 2 -26.86 -5.31 3.63
N MET A 3 -26.18 -4.17 3.63
CA MET A 3 -26.02 -3.38 2.41
C MET A 3 -25.33 -4.26 1.38
N ASP A 4 -25.83 -4.24 0.16
CA ASP A 4 -25.13 -4.78 -1.02
C ASP A 4 -23.92 -3.85 -1.32
N ASN A 5 -22.97 -3.81 -0.38
CA ASN A 5 -21.72 -3.02 -0.40
C ASN A 5 -20.61 -3.77 -1.15
N SER A 6 -20.95 -4.89 -1.79
CA SER A 6 -20.03 -5.83 -2.43
C SER A 6 -19.47 -5.29 -3.75
N LYS A 7 -20.17 -4.34 -4.39
CA LYS A 7 -19.73 -3.79 -5.68
C LYS A 7 -18.76 -2.65 -5.49
N ILE A 8 -17.55 -2.83 -6.02
CA ILE A 8 -16.60 -1.75 -6.27
C ILE A 8 -17.23 -0.80 -7.28
N THR A 9 -17.70 0.35 -6.79
CA THR A 9 -18.19 1.43 -7.64
C THR A 9 -17.02 2.19 -8.26
N ASP A 10 -17.27 2.94 -9.33
CA ASP A 10 -16.25 3.78 -9.94
C ASP A 10 -15.65 4.77 -8.93
N GLU A 11 -16.46 5.36 -8.05
CA GLU A 11 -15.98 6.28 -7.00
C GLU A 11 -15.04 5.60 -6.01
N VAL A 12 -15.36 4.38 -5.58
CA VAL A 12 -14.49 3.59 -4.68
C VAL A 12 -13.21 3.21 -5.40
N PHE A 13 -13.30 2.80 -6.67
CA PHE A 13 -12.14 2.47 -7.48
C PHE A 13 -11.20 3.67 -7.67
N GLU A 14 -11.73 4.85 -8.02
CA GLU A 14 -10.94 6.10 -8.10
C GLU A 14 -10.28 6.44 -6.78
N SER A 15 -11.00 6.28 -5.66
CA SER A 15 -10.46 6.53 -4.33
C SER A 15 -9.30 5.59 -4.00
N LEU A 16 -9.40 4.31 -4.38
CA LEU A 16 -8.33 3.33 -4.20
C LEU A 16 -7.10 3.66 -5.03
N LEU A 17 -7.28 4.08 -6.30
CA LEU A 17 -6.18 4.55 -7.14
C LEU A 17 -5.48 5.76 -6.53
N TYR A 18 -6.26 6.73 -6.05
CA TYR A 18 -5.75 7.93 -5.43
C TYR A 18 -4.92 7.64 -4.16
N ILE A 19 -5.44 6.81 -3.25
CA ILE A 19 -4.74 6.41 -2.02
C ILE A 19 -3.45 5.63 -2.36
N SER A 20 -3.51 4.78 -3.38
CA SER A 20 -2.38 3.97 -3.83
C SER A 20 -1.37 4.75 -4.69
N ARG A 21 -1.65 6.02 -5.00
CA ARG A 21 -0.85 6.86 -5.92
C ARG A 21 -0.67 6.24 -7.30
N LEU A 22 -1.69 5.54 -7.79
CA LEU A 22 -1.72 4.92 -9.11
C LEU A 22 -2.49 5.81 -10.09
N SER A 23 -1.97 5.91 -11.31
CA SER A 23 -2.65 6.55 -12.45
C SER A 23 -2.84 5.49 -13.52
N VAL A 24 -4.09 5.17 -13.86
CA VAL A 24 -4.46 4.16 -14.86
C VAL A 24 -5.63 4.67 -15.68
N ASP A 25 -5.51 4.57 -16.99
CA ASP A 25 -6.43 5.16 -17.96
C ASP A 25 -6.86 4.13 -19.01
N GLY A 26 -7.95 4.40 -19.72
CA GLY A 26 -8.40 3.61 -20.88
C GLY A 26 -8.61 2.11 -20.56
N ASP A 27 -8.20 1.25 -21.49
CA ASP A 27 -8.39 -0.21 -21.41
C ASP A 27 -7.76 -0.85 -20.16
N GLU A 28 -6.67 -0.28 -19.64
CA GLU A 28 -6.00 -0.80 -18.44
C GLU A 28 -6.84 -0.59 -17.19
N LYS A 29 -7.54 0.55 -17.13
CA LYS A 29 -8.45 0.91 -16.05
C LYS A 29 -9.62 -0.07 -15.96
N GLU A 30 -10.25 -0.37 -17.10
CA GLU A 30 -11.37 -1.31 -17.16
C GLU A 30 -10.95 -2.73 -16.75
N LYS A 31 -9.78 -3.19 -17.24
CA LYS A 31 -9.23 -4.49 -16.87
C LYS A 31 -8.93 -4.58 -15.37
N LEU A 32 -8.26 -3.58 -14.82
CA LEU A 32 -7.89 -3.55 -13.40
C LEU A 32 -9.13 -3.50 -12.50
N SER A 33 -10.12 -2.68 -12.84
CA SER A 33 -11.38 -2.63 -12.10
C SER A 33 -12.10 -3.98 -12.09
N GLY A 34 -12.20 -4.63 -13.26
CA GLY A 34 -12.78 -5.98 -13.36
C GLY A 34 -12.02 -7.04 -12.56
N GLN A 35 -10.69 -6.99 -12.57
CA GLN A 35 -9.85 -7.90 -11.78
C GLN A 35 -10.05 -7.70 -10.27
N ILE A 36 -10.10 -6.46 -9.79
CA ILE A 36 -10.35 -6.16 -8.38
C ILE A 36 -11.74 -6.63 -7.98
N ALA A 37 -12.76 -6.39 -8.80
CA ALA A 37 -14.13 -6.85 -8.53
C ALA A 37 -14.20 -8.38 -8.38
N SER A 38 -13.56 -9.12 -9.30
CA SER A 38 -13.50 -10.59 -9.24
C SER A 38 -12.74 -11.09 -8.00
N LEU A 39 -11.67 -10.42 -7.59
CA LEU A 39 -10.92 -10.79 -6.39
C LEU A 39 -11.73 -10.54 -5.12
N VAL A 40 -12.47 -9.44 -5.04
CA VAL A 40 -13.35 -9.15 -3.90
C VAL A 40 -14.47 -10.19 -3.81
N GLU A 41 -15.07 -10.56 -4.94
CA GLU A 41 -16.08 -11.63 -5.00
C GLU A 41 -15.52 -12.96 -4.50
N HIS A 42 -14.32 -13.34 -4.93
CA HIS A 42 -13.66 -14.55 -4.44
C HIS A 42 -13.37 -14.49 -2.93
N LEU A 43 -12.98 -13.33 -2.40
CA LEU A 43 -12.76 -13.19 -0.95
C LEU A 43 -14.05 -13.28 -0.14
N GLN A 44 -15.21 -12.93 -0.71
CA GLN A 44 -16.52 -13.11 -0.05
C GLN A 44 -16.85 -14.59 0.17
N GLU A 45 -16.32 -15.50 -0.65
CA GLU A 45 -16.48 -16.95 -0.40
C GLU A 45 -15.85 -17.37 0.94
N LEU A 46 -14.82 -16.65 1.41
CA LEU A 46 -14.18 -16.90 2.69
C LEU A 46 -15.06 -16.52 3.89
N ASP A 47 -16.08 -15.68 3.70
CA ASP A 47 -17.02 -15.31 4.77
C ASP A 47 -17.76 -16.53 5.34
N ALA A 48 -17.94 -17.58 4.53
CA ALA A 48 -18.55 -18.84 4.96
C ALA A 48 -17.71 -19.60 6.01
N PHE A 49 -16.42 -19.29 6.11
CA PHE A 49 -15.46 -19.95 7.00
C PHE A 49 -15.00 -19.05 8.15
N VAL A 50 -15.63 -17.88 8.34
CA VAL A 50 -15.29 -16.96 9.43
C VAL A 50 -15.64 -17.58 10.77
N ASP A 51 -14.61 -17.90 11.54
CA ASP A 51 -14.71 -18.26 12.96
C ASP A 51 -14.46 -17.01 13.81
N LYS A 52 -15.51 -16.56 14.52
CA LYS A 52 -15.47 -15.34 15.35
C LYS A 52 -14.75 -15.54 16.67
N ASP A 53 -14.57 -16.79 17.07
CA ASP A 53 -13.91 -17.17 18.32
C ASP A 53 -12.42 -17.46 18.09
N LEU A 54 -11.97 -17.43 16.83
CA LEU A 54 -10.56 -17.60 16.46
C LEU A 54 -9.80 -16.29 16.74
N ASP A 55 -8.89 -16.33 17.71
CA ASP A 55 -7.93 -15.25 17.90
C ASP A 55 -7.09 -15.08 16.63
N CYS A 56 -7.10 -13.87 16.07
CA CYS A 56 -6.26 -13.53 14.93
C CYS A 56 -4.80 -13.69 15.35
N TYR A 57 -4.09 -14.63 14.72
CA TYR A 57 -2.66 -14.77 14.93
C TYR A 57 -1.95 -13.54 14.36
N VAL A 58 -1.59 -12.61 15.24
CA VAL A 58 -0.70 -11.51 14.91
C VAL A 58 0.69 -11.93 15.37
N ALA A 59 1.64 -12.04 14.43
CA ALA A 59 3.04 -12.15 14.78
C ALA A 59 3.44 -10.84 15.48
N THR A 60 3.56 -10.89 16.81
CA THR A 60 3.95 -9.76 17.62
C THR A 60 5.42 -9.85 17.99
N ASN A 61 6.06 -8.69 18.07
CA ASN A 61 7.39 -8.59 18.64
C ASN A 61 7.30 -8.86 20.16
N GLY A 62 8.24 -9.64 20.69
CA GLY A 62 8.36 -9.91 22.11
C GLY A 62 9.17 -8.83 22.84
N GLU A 63 9.24 -8.93 24.17
CA GLU A 63 10.01 -8.00 25.02
C GLU A 63 11.52 -7.97 24.69
N ASN A 64 12.02 -8.99 23.99
CA ASN A 64 13.43 -9.10 23.60
C ASN A 64 13.74 -8.47 22.23
N ASP A 65 12.74 -7.98 21.49
CA ASP A 65 12.91 -7.40 20.14
C ASP A 65 13.17 -5.88 20.18
N LEU A 66 13.82 -5.41 21.25
CA LEU A 66 14.14 -4.00 21.44
C LEU A 66 15.48 -3.66 20.78
N ARG A 67 15.51 -2.59 19.99
CA ARG A 67 16.75 -2.04 19.44
C ARG A 67 17.61 -1.46 20.56
N SER A 68 18.90 -1.80 20.58
CA SER A 68 19.89 -1.18 21.47
C SER A 68 20.17 0.29 21.10
N ASN A 69 20.75 1.05 22.02
CA ASN A 69 21.15 2.45 21.76
C ASN A 69 22.51 2.57 21.04
N GLU A 70 22.89 1.57 20.24
CA GLU A 70 24.14 1.57 19.50
C GLU A 70 23.99 2.33 18.17
N VAL A 71 25.04 3.06 17.79
CA VAL A 71 25.11 3.75 16.50
C VAL A 71 25.64 2.78 15.45
N GLY A 72 24.77 2.39 14.51
CA GLY A 72 25.15 1.55 13.37
C GLY A 72 25.88 2.33 12.28
N ALA A 73 26.50 1.61 11.34
CA ALA A 73 27.13 2.22 10.18
C ALA A 73 26.10 2.95 9.30
N ALA A 74 26.42 4.19 8.91
CA ALA A 74 25.60 4.96 7.98
C ALA A 74 25.84 4.51 6.53
N ILE A 75 24.87 4.77 5.66
CA ILE A 75 25.03 4.57 4.22
C ILE A 75 25.91 5.68 3.67
N GLU A 76 26.96 5.30 2.92
CA GLU A 76 27.86 6.24 2.26
C GLU A 76 27.12 7.13 1.25
N ALA A 77 27.35 8.45 1.31
CA ALA A 77 26.66 9.42 0.45
C ALA A 77 26.89 9.17 -1.05
N GLY A 78 28.07 8.67 -1.42
CA GLY A 78 28.37 8.28 -2.80
C GLY A 78 27.52 7.11 -3.31
N SER A 79 27.00 6.26 -2.42
CA SER A 79 26.09 5.17 -2.77
C SER A 79 24.67 5.68 -3.04
N LEU A 80 24.24 6.76 -2.37
CA LEU A 80 22.93 7.37 -2.59
C LEU A 80 22.78 7.92 -4.01
N LYS A 81 23.86 8.49 -4.58
CA LYS A 81 23.92 8.92 -5.99
C LYS A 81 23.68 7.80 -6.99
N LYS A 82 23.87 6.54 -6.62
CA LYS A 82 23.64 5.40 -7.51
C LYS A 82 22.17 4.97 -7.57
N MET A 83 21.34 5.45 -6.63
CA MET A 83 19.92 5.08 -6.56
C MET A 83 19.06 5.92 -7.49
N SER A 84 19.46 7.16 -7.79
CA SER A 84 18.71 8.08 -8.64
C SER A 84 19.61 9.20 -9.16
N ASP A 85 19.31 9.68 -10.36
CA ASP A 85 19.92 10.89 -10.94
C ASP A 85 19.43 12.18 -10.25
N GLU A 86 18.36 12.10 -9.44
CA GLU A 86 17.78 13.23 -8.72
C GLU A 86 18.40 13.45 -7.33
N TYR A 87 19.71 13.22 -7.19
CA TYR A 87 20.45 13.50 -5.96
C TYR A 87 21.60 14.50 -6.21
N MET A 88 21.44 15.72 -5.68
CA MET A 88 22.37 16.83 -5.89
C MET A 88 22.61 17.60 -4.59
N ASP A 89 23.85 18.02 -4.36
CA ASP A 89 24.27 18.83 -3.19
C ASP A 89 23.87 18.25 -1.83
N GLY A 90 23.75 16.92 -1.74
CA GLY A 90 23.38 16.21 -0.51
C GLY A 90 21.89 15.97 -0.33
N TYR A 91 21.05 16.38 -1.28
CA TYR A 91 19.59 16.31 -1.20
C TYR A 91 18.98 15.51 -2.36
N PHE A 92 17.90 14.77 -2.07
CA PHE A 92 17.01 14.26 -3.10
C PHE A 92 16.13 15.39 -3.60
N ARG A 93 16.13 15.60 -4.92
CA ARG A 93 15.31 16.61 -5.58
C ARG A 93 13.98 15.98 -5.97
N VAL A 94 12.90 16.66 -5.61
CA VAL A 94 11.54 16.27 -6.00
C VAL A 94 10.78 17.53 -6.43
N PRO A 95 9.72 17.40 -7.25
CA PRO A 95 8.82 18.51 -7.53
C PRO A 95 8.35 19.17 -6.23
N LYS A 96 8.39 20.50 -6.20
CA LYS A 96 7.94 21.26 -5.04
C LYS A 96 6.45 20.97 -4.81
N VAL A 97 6.09 20.61 -3.57
CA VAL A 97 4.69 20.51 -3.16
C VAL A 97 4.08 21.90 -3.27
N LEU A 98 3.05 22.01 -4.11
CA LEU A 98 2.22 23.20 -4.16
C LEU A 98 1.14 23.07 -3.09
N ASP A 99 0.89 24.14 -2.33
CA ASP A 99 -0.27 24.19 -1.45
C ASP A 99 -1.52 24.21 -2.35
N ASN A 100 -2.44 23.27 -2.11
CA ASN A 100 -3.74 23.19 -2.79
C ASN A 100 -4.72 24.24 -2.26
#